data_AF-A0A9E5HWS6-F1
#
_entry.id   AF-A0A9E5HWS6-F1
#
_cell.length_a   1.000
_cell.length_b   1.000
_cell.length_c   1.000
_cell.angle_alpha   90.00
_cell.angle_beta   90.00
_cell.angle_gamma   90.00
#
_symmetry.space_group_name_H-M   'P 1'
#
loop_
_entity.id
_entity.type
_entity.pdbx_description
1 polymer ?
#
loop_
_entity_poly.entity_id
_entity_poly.type
_entity_poly.pdbx_seq_one_letter_code
_entity_poly.pdbx_strand_id
1 'polypeptide(L)'
;VDSNGANGVEPPAYVKELISDINAFQSADQSSDEFKVLGERMVKNMVENLLFIGTVNAPAPMIHHNNLKNFTSFKTHSYEYYRTYPYRATQWWLDE
;
A
#
# COMPACT_ATOMS: atom_id res chain seq x y z
N VAL A 1 -2.94 -12.35 -24.70
CA VAL A 1 -3.82 -13.40 -24.12
C VAL A 1 -4.62 -13.95 -25.29
N ASP A 2 -4.07 -14.88 -26.08
CA ASP A 2 -4.59 -15.15 -27.43
C ASP A 2 -5.71 -16.19 -27.51
N SER A 3 -6.09 -16.82 -26.39
CA SER A 3 -7.16 -17.84 -26.35
C SER A 3 -8.39 -17.44 -25.55
N ASN A 4 -8.45 -16.22 -24.98
CA ASN A 4 -9.50 -15.79 -24.04
C ASN A 4 -9.79 -16.84 -22.93
N GLY A 5 -8.78 -17.61 -22.51
CA GLY A 5 -8.96 -18.64 -21.49
C GLY A 5 -9.65 -19.91 -21.96
N ALA A 6 -9.75 -20.18 -23.27
CA ALA A 6 -10.44 -21.37 -23.81
C ALA A 6 -9.95 -22.73 -23.28
N ASN A 7 -8.71 -22.79 -22.79
CA ASN A 7 -8.12 -24.00 -22.19
C ASN A 7 -7.96 -23.90 -20.66
N GLY A 8 -8.44 -22.80 -20.06
CA GLY A 8 -8.29 -22.51 -18.63
C GLY A 8 -9.51 -22.94 -17.82
N VAL A 9 -9.32 -23.07 -16.52
CA VAL A 9 -10.42 -23.21 -15.57
C VAL A 9 -10.87 -21.81 -15.13
N GLU A 10 -12.17 -21.61 -15.09
CA GLU A 10 -12.75 -20.34 -14.68
C GLU A 10 -12.36 -20.01 -13.23
N PRO A 11 -11.93 -18.77 -12.93
CA PRO A 11 -11.53 -18.39 -11.59
C PRO A 11 -12.70 -18.50 -10.59
N PRO A 12 -12.43 -18.86 -9.32
CA PRO A 12 -13.43 -18.79 -8.26
C PRO A 12 -14.05 -17.39 -8.14
N ALA A 13 -15.27 -17.32 -7.59
CA ALA A 13 -16.02 -16.07 -7.48
C ALA A 13 -15.23 -14.95 -6.76
N TYR A 14 -14.52 -15.28 -5.68
CA TYR A 14 -13.73 -14.29 -4.92
C TYR A 14 -12.60 -13.68 -5.77
N VAL A 15 -12.01 -14.43 -6.72
CA VAL A 15 -10.95 -13.94 -7.62
C VAL A 15 -11.55 -12.99 -8.65
N LYS A 16 -12.74 -13.30 -9.17
CA LYS A 16 -13.44 -12.41 -10.12
C LYS A 16 -13.83 -11.09 -9.47
N GLU A 17 -14.29 -11.13 -8.21
CA GLU A 17 -14.56 -9.92 -7.42
C GLU A 17 -13.28 -9.09 -7.24
N LEU A 18 -12.16 -9.71 -6.84
CA LEU A 18 -10.86 -9.02 -6.74
C LEU A 18 -10.44 -8.36 -8.06
N ILE A 19 -10.63 -9.03 -9.21
CA ILE A 19 -10.32 -8.44 -10.53
C ILE A 19 -11.17 -7.20 -10.76
N SER A 20 -12.49 -7.28 -10.52
CA SER A 20 -13.40 -6.16 -10.67
C SER A 20 -13.02 -5.00 -9.75
N ASP A 21 -12.71 -5.29 -8.50
CA ASP A 21 -12.37 -4.30 -7.49
C ASP A 21 -11.06 -3.59 -7.79
N ILE A 22 -10.02 -4.32 -8.23
CA ILE A 22 -8.75 -3.74 -8.62
C ILE A 22 -8.94 -2.77 -9.79
N ASN A 23 -9.71 -3.15 -10.80
CA ASN A 23 -9.96 -2.29 -11.97
C ASN A 23 -10.67 -0.98 -11.56
N ALA A 24 -11.64 -1.07 -10.65
CA ALA A 24 -12.33 0.10 -10.12
C ALA A 24 -11.40 0.96 -9.23
N PHE A 25 -10.66 0.32 -8.32
CA PHE A 25 -9.77 0.97 -7.35
C PHE A 25 -8.68 1.78 -8.04
N GLN A 26 -8.10 1.25 -9.12
CA GLN A 26 -7.07 1.95 -9.90
C GLN A 26 -7.59 3.22 -10.59
N SER A 27 -8.89 3.30 -10.85
CA SER A 27 -9.53 4.43 -11.53
C SER A 27 -10.15 5.43 -10.56
N ALA A 28 -10.38 5.03 -9.31
CA ALA A 28 -11.01 5.89 -8.30
C ALA A 28 -10.05 6.99 -7.81
N ASP A 29 -10.62 8.16 -7.48
CA ASP A 29 -9.88 9.24 -6.84
C ASP A 29 -9.40 8.79 -5.46
N GLN A 30 -8.10 8.92 -5.17
CA GLN A 30 -7.49 8.43 -3.93
C GLN A 30 -8.02 9.10 -2.65
N SER A 31 -8.67 10.26 -2.77
CA SER A 31 -9.30 10.99 -1.66
C SER A 31 -10.78 10.65 -1.48
N SER A 32 -11.36 9.84 -2.36
CA SER A 32 -12.80 9.52 -2.37
C SER A 32 -13.17 8.38 -1.40
N ASP A 33 -14.44 8.38 -1.00
CA ASP A 33 -15.05 7.26 -0.25
C ASP A 33 -15.06 5.96 -1.07
N GLU A 34 -15.22 6.06 -2.39
CA GLU A 34 -15.19 4.90 -3.29
C GLU A 34 -13.84 4.17 -3.22
N PHE A 35 -12.73 4.90 -3.31
CA PHE A 35 -11.39 4.34 -3.18
C PHE A 35 -11.20 3.62 -1.84
N LYS A 36 -11.67 4.23 -0.74
CA LYS A 36 -11.61 3.62 0.59
C LYS A 36 -12.40 2.31 0.65
N VAL A 37 -13.64 2.30 0.20
CA VAL A 37 -14.51 1.12 0.24
C VAL A 37 -13.97 -0.02 -0.62
N LEU A 38 -13.47 0.29 -1.83
CA LEU A 38 -12.86 -0.69 -2.73
C LEU A 38 -11.60 -1.30 -2.11
N GLY A 39 -10.72 -0.47 -1.53
CA GLY A 39 -9.52 -0.95 -0.85
C GLY A 39 -9.84 -1.86 0.34
N GLU A 40 -10.82 -1.48 1.17
CA GLU A 40 -11.28 -2.29 2.29
C GLU A 40 -11.86 -3.63 1.83
N ARG A 41 -12.67 -3.64 0.76
CA ARG A 41 -13.25 -4.87 0.19
C ARG A 41 -12.19 -5.81 -0.35
N MET A 42 -11.20 -5.29 -1.07
CA MET A 42 -10.07 -6.08 -1.56
C MET A 42 -9.28 -6.72 -0.43
N VAL A 43 -8.94 -5.95 0.62
CA VAL A 43 -8.22 -6.48 1.79
C VAL A 43 -9.04 -7.56 2.48
N LYS A 44 -10.33 -7.33 2.70
CA LYS A 44 -11.23 -8.32 3.31
C LYS A 44 -11.26 -9.63 2.52
N ASN A 45 -11.46 -9.56 1.21
CA ASN A 45 -11.50 -10.73 0.34
C ASN A 45 -10.17 -11.52 0.40
N MET A 46 -9.01 -10.84 0.35
CA MET A 46 -7.71 -11.51 0.45
C MET A 46 -7.49 -12.19 1.81
N VAL A 47 -7.94 -11.56 2.91
CA VAL A 47 -7.80 -12.10 4.28
C VAL A 47 -8.74 -13.28 4.51
N GLU A 48 -10.01 -13.18 4.12
CA GLU A 48 -11.00 -14.25 4.30
C GLU A 48 -10.66 -15.50 3.47
N ASN A 49 -10.02 -15.33 2.31
CA ASN A 49 -9.57 -16.43 1.47
C ASN A 49 -8.10 -16.85 1.71
N LEU A 50 -7.42 -16.27 2.71
CA LEU A 50 -6.04 -16.61 3.10
C LEU A 50 -5.03 -16.61 1.94
N LEU A 51 -5.17 -15.69 0.98
CA LEU A 51 -4.27 -15.62 -0.19
C LEU A 51 -2.83 -15.29 0.21
N PHE A 52 -2.68 -14.59 1.33
CA PHE A 52 -1.42 -14.34 1.99
C PHE A 52 -1.56 -14.70 3.47
N ILE A 53 -0.61 -15.49 3.98
CA ILE A 53 -0.52 -15.81 5.40
C ILE A 53 0.61 -14.95 5.97
N GLY A 54 0.24 -13.81 6.55
CA GLY A 54 1.19 -12.90 7.19
C GLY A 54 1.76 -13.50 8.47
N THR A 55 3.05 -13.27 8.74
CA THR A 55 3.71 -13.68 9.98
C THR A 55 3.77 -12.53 10.98
N VAL A 56 4.66 -11.57 10.74
CA VAL A 56 4.83 -10.34 11.53
C VAL A 56 5.33 -9.21 10.63
N ASN A 57 5.04 -7.97 11.02
CA ASN A 57 5.66 -6.80 10.40
C ASN A 57 7.00 -6.52 11.09
N ALA A 58 8.09 -6.45 10.32
CA ALA A 58 9.41 -6.17 10.87
C ALA A 58 9.54 -4.68 11.24
N PRO A 59 9.99 -4.33 12.46
CA PRO A 59 10.21 -2.93 12.83
C PRO A 59 11.40 -2.36 12.05
N ALA A 60 11.25 -1.13 11.58
CA ALA A 60 12.31 -0.40 10.90
C ALA A 60 12.52 0.95 11.61
N PRO A 61 13.35 0.97 12.67
CA PRO A 61 13.56 2.16 13.46
C PRO A 61 14.30 3.24 12.66
N MET A 62 13.87 4.49 12.82
CA MET A 62 14.57 5.67 12.31
C MET A 62 15.38 6.30 13.45
N ILE A 63 16.66 6.60 13.19
CA ILE A 63 17.57 7.20 14.17
C ILE A 63 18.09 8.51 13.60
N HIS A 64 18.12 9.56 14.43
CA HIS A 64 18.74 10.82 14.11
C HIS A 64 19.46 11.38 15.34
N HIS A 65 20.36 12.34 15.13
CA HIS A 65 21.03 13.03 16.22
C HIS A 65 20.10 14.10 16.84
N ASN A 66 20.22 14.34 18.15
CA ASN A 66 19.34 15.27 18.88
C ASN A 66 19.46 16.74 18.42
N ASN A 67 20.58 17.10 17.78
CA ASN A 67 20.77 18.45 17.22
C ASN A 67 20.17 18.61 15.82
N LEU A 68 19.65 17.55 15.18
CA LEU A 68 18.93 17.66 13.91
C LEU A 68 17.52 18.21 14.18
N LYS A 69 17.23 19.39 13.65
CA LYS A 69 15.95 20.08 13.81
C LYS A 69 15.07 19.89 12.58
N ASN A 70 13.76 20.12 12.79
CA ASN A 70 12.71 19.93 11.79
C ASN A 70 12.53 18.47 11.31
N PHE A 71 13.14 17.53 12.03
CA PHE A 71 12.83 16.11 11.93
C PHE A 71 11.48 15.84 12.60
N THR A 72 10.59 15.12 11.92
CA THR A 72 9.25 14.78 12.43
C THR A 72 9.13 13.27 12.67
N SER A 73 8.05 12.84 13.33
CA SER A 73 7.70 11.43 13.41
C SER A 73 7.11 10.96 12.07
N PHE A 74 7.66 9.88 11.53
CA PHE A 74 7.28 9.39 10.20
C PHE A 74 6.03 8.51 10.29
N LYS A 75 5.10 8.69 9.36
CA LYS A 75 3.94 7.79 9.20
C LYS A 75 4.31 6.51 8.44
N THR A 76 5.25 6.61 7.51
CA THR A 76 5.86 5.52 6.73
C THR A 76 7.22 5.99 6.20
N HIS A 77 8.15 5.07 5.98
CA HIS A 77 9.45 5.36 5.34
C HIS A 77 9.75 4.35 4.23
N SER A 78 8.70 3.84 3.59
CA SER A 78 8.81 2.83 2.55
C SER A 78 9.47 3.39 1.28
N TYR A 79 10.00 2.50 0.43
CA TYR A 79 10.74 2.90 -0.76
C TYR A 79 9.83 3.56 -1.82
N GLU A 80 8.55 3.20 -1.86
CA GLU A 80 7.53 3.75 -2.76
C GLU A 80 7.37 5.26 -2.62
N TYR A 81 7.71 5.80 -1.45
CA TYR A 81 7.74 7.23 -1.17
C TYR A 81 9.16 7.83 -1.20
N TYR A 82 10.16 7.12 -1.73
CA TYR A 82 11.57 7.49 -1.63
C TYR A 82 12.02 7.77 -0.18
N ARG A 83 11.52 6.96 0.77
CA ARG A 83 11.82 7.01 2.21
C ARG A 83 11.46 8.34 2.88
N THR A 84 12.42 9.26 2.95
CA THR A 84 12.34 10.52 3.70
C THR A 84 11.79 11.67 2.84
N TYR A 85 11.65 11.47 1.53
CA TYR A 85 11.27 12.52 0.58
C TYR A 85 9.98 13.30 0.96
N PRO A 86 8.87 12.65 1.40
CA PRO A 86 7.66 13.38 1.77
C PRO A 86 7.84 14.26 3.01
N TYR A 87 8.84 13.96 3.83
CA TYR A 87 9.18 14.70 5.05
C TYR A 87 10.16 15.84 4.81
N ARG A 88 10.48 16.14 3.54
CA ARG A 88 11.26 17.30 3.10
C ARG A 88 12.60 17.41 3.83
N ALA A 89 13.42 16.37 3.73
CA ALA A 89 14.73 16.32 4.38
C ALA A 89 15.67 17.50 4.00
N THR A 90 15.44 18.15 2.86
CA THR A 90 16.14 19.38 2.46
C THR A 90 15.85 20.59 3.35
N GLN A 91 14.82 20.53 4.19
CA GLN A 91 14.45 21.56 5.16
C GLN A 91 14.93 21.23 6.58
N TRP A 92 15.72 20.17 6.77
CA TRP A 92 16.33 19.88 8.06
C TRP A 92 17.63 20.66 8.22
N TRP A 93 17.97 20.99 9.47
CA TRP A 93 19.21 21.68 9.79
C TRP A 93 19.81 21.17 11.10
N LEU A 94 21.12 21.36 11.26
CA LEU A 94 21.82 21.09 12.50
C LEU A 94 21.83 22.35 13.35
N ASP A 95 21.53 22.19 14.63
CA ASP A 95 21.77 23.18 15.68
C ASP A 95 23.21 23.02 16.16
N GLU A 96 23.95 24.13 16.20
CA GLU A 96 25.38 24.18 16.59
C GLU A 96 25.55 24.13 18.12
#